data_AF-A0A5Q2MDB9-F1
#
_entry.id   AF-A0A5Q2MDB9-F1
#
_cell.length_a   1.000
_cell.length_b   1.000
_cell.length_c   1.000
_cell.angle_alpha   90.00
_cell.angle_beta   90.00
_cell.angle_gamma   90.00
#
_symmetry.space_group_name_H-M   'P 1'
#
loop_
_entity.id
_entity.type
_entity.pdbx_description
1 polymer ?
#
loop_
_entity_poly.entity_id
_entity_poly.type
_entity_poly.pdbx_seq_one_letter_code
_entity_poly.pdbx_strand_id
1 'polypeptide(L)'
;MTGEVIRSSKTTAVRYEKSRPGELAHMDVKKFRRIPEGGGWRTRGETVTNHQSRLNKTGVGHDHVQPLVDNYSRLPPDQPPVTNVMAGYT
;
A
#
# COMPACT_ATOMS: atom_id res chain seq x y z
N MET A 1 13.88 -34.92 8.87
CA MET A 1 13.00 -33.82 8.48
C MET A 1 13.80 -32.53 8.63
N THR A 2 14.31 -31.95 7.55
CA THR A 2 15.14 -30.73 7.58
C THR A 2 14.28 -29.52 7.22
N GLY A 3 14.08 -28.62 8.17
CA GLY A 3 13.33 -27.37 7.99
C GLY A 3 14.22 -26.28 7.40
N GLU A 4 14.61 -26.43 6.13
CA GLU A 4 15.39 -25.39 5.46
C GLU A 4 14.48 -24.23 5.04
N VAL A 5 14.85 -23.02 5.45
CA VAL A 5 14.05 -21.81 5.20
C VAL A 5 14.21 -21.40 3.73
N ILE A 6 13.22 -21.72 2.90
CA ILE A 6 13.12 -21.28 1.50
C ILE A 6 12.57 -19.84 1.46
N ARG A 7 13.28 -18.87 2.03
CA ARG A 7 12.96 -17.46 1.81
C ARG A 7 14.19 -16.70 1.37
N SER A 8 14.08 -16.08 0.21
CA SER A 8 14.91 -14.95 -0.19
C SER A 8 14.86 -13.93 0.96
N SER A 9 16.00 -13.71 1.62
CA SER A 9 16.16 -12.47 2.37
C SER A 9 16.12 -11.34 1.35
N LYS A 10 15.51 -10.21 1.72
CA LYS A 10 15.53 -9.02 0.88
C LYS A 10 17.00 -8.61 0.75
N THR A 11 17.60 -8.79 -0.43
CA THR A 11 19.02 -8.55 -0.72
C THR A 11 19.49 -7.14 -0.36
N THR A 12 18.58 -6.21 -0.07
CA THR A 12 18.94 -4.88 0.39
C THR A 12 17.91 -4.38 1.40
N ALA A 13 18.35 -4.26 2.66
CA ALA A 13 17.60 -3.57 3.73
C ALA A 13 17.88 -2.05 3.75
N VAL A 14 18.43 -1.49 2.67
CA VAL A 14 18.66 -0.05 2.56
C VAL A 14 17.32 0.66 2.53
N ARG A 15 17.08 1.46 3.57
CA ARG A 15 15.91 2.30 3.72
C ARG A 15 16.31 3.73 3.38
N TYR A 16 15.60 4.33 2.43
CA TYR A 16 15.76 5.75 2.14
C TYR A 16 14.97 6.53 3.16
N GLU A 17 15.70 7.28 4.00
CA GLU A 17 15.13 8.18 5.00
C GLU A 17 15.67 9.59 4.77
N LYS A 18 14.86 10.57 5.16
CA LYS A 18 15.16 11.98 5.03
C LYS A 18 14.78 12.69 6.32
N SER A 19 15.39 13.85 6.54
CA SER A 19 15.39 14.53 7.84
C SER A 19 14.40 15.70 7.90
N ARG A 20 13.83 16.09 6.75
CA ARG A 20 12.89 17.20 6.65
C ARG A 20 11.72 16.85 5.73
N PRO A 21 10.54 17.46 5.97
CA PRO A 21 9.41 17.35 5.05
C PRO A 21 9.80 17.77 3.62
N GLY A 22 9.27 17.07 2.61
CA GLY A 22 9.46 17.38 1.19
C GLY A 22 10.70 16.78 0.55
N GLU A 23 11.61 16.18 1.32
CA GLU A 23 12.86 15.59 0.80
C GLU A 23 12.68 14.19 0.18
N LEU A 24 11.60 13.48 0.54
CA LEU A 24 11.26 12.17 -0.01
C LEU A 24 9.75 11.97 -0.02
N ALA A 25 9.18 11.76 -1.21
CA ALA A 25 7.78 11.44 -1.37
C ALA A 25 7.59 10.01 -1.85
N HIS A 26 6.56 9.35 -1.34
CA HIS A 26 6.09 8.06 -1.82
C HIS A 26 4.86 8.26 -2.69
N MET A 27 4.98 7.83 -3.94
CA MET A 27 3.89 7.78 -4.90
C MET A 27 3.46 6.33 -5.09
N ASP A 28 2.16 6.09 -4.98
CA ASP A 28 1.56 4.82 -5.39
C ASP A 28 0.64 5.06 -6.59
N VAL A 29 0.43 4.03 -7.39
CA VAL A 29 -0.59 4.03 -8.44
C VAL A 29 -1.43 2.79 -8.24
N LYS A 30 -2.68 3.02 -7.88
CA LYS A 30 -3.59 1.94 -7.52
C LYS A 30 -4.75 1.87 -8.49
N LYS A 31 -4.92 0.69 -9.08
CA LYS A 31 -6.04 0.33 -9.95
C LYS A 31 -7.02 -0.56 -9.20
N PHE A 32 -8.23 -0.08 -8.98
CA PHE A 32 -9.31 -0.82 -8.33
C PHE A 32 -10.36 -1.23 -9.34
N ARG A 33 -10.99 -2.39 -9.13
CA ARG A 33 -12.14 -2.81 -9.95
C ARG A 33 -13.38 -2.07 -9.47
N ARG A 34 -14.12 -1.47 -10.39
CA ARG A 34 -15.42 -0.86 -10.07
C ARG A 34 -16.39 -1.91 -9.55
N ILE A 35 -17.19 -1.52 -8.55
CA ILE A 35 -18.26 -2.36 -8.01
C ILE A 35 -19.47 -2.21 -8.94
N PRO A 36 -20.00 -3.30 -9.52
CA PRO A 36 -21.21 -3.26 -10.35
C PRO A 36 -22.44 -2.82 -9.54
N GLU A 37 -23.46 -2.32 -10.23
CA GLU A 37 -24.79 -2.16 -9.62
C GLU A 37 -25.31 -3.49 -9.05
N GLY A 38 -25.93 -3.41 -7.87
CA GLY A 38 -26.34 -4.59 -7.09
C GLY A 38 -25.18 -5.32 -6.40
N GLY A 39 -24.00 -4.71 -6.30
CA GLY A 39 -22.90 -5.15 -5.44
C GLY A 39 -22.10 -6.36 -5.97
N GLY A 40 -21.09 -6.74 -5.19
CA GLY A 40 -20.25 -7.91 -5.46
C GLY A 40 -20.82 -9.21 -4.86
N TRP A 41 -20.07 -10.30 -5.02
CA TRP A 41 -20.45 -11.63 -4.49
C TRP A 41 -20.74 -11.64 -2.98
N ARG A 42 -20.14 -10.71 -2.21
CA ARG A 42 -20.40 -10.54 -0.77
C ARG A 42 -21.82 -10.07 -0.46
N THR A 43 -22.45 -9.31 -1.34
CA THR A 43 -23.82 -8.80 -1.14
C THR A 43 -24.88 -9.85 -1.50
N ARG A 44 -24.55 -10.80 -2.39
CA ARG A 44 -25.50 -11.75 -2.98
C ARG A 44 -25.46 -13.16 -2.34
N GLY A 45 -24.62 -13.36 -1.32
CA GLY A 45 -24.32 -14.68 -0.79
C GLY A 45 -23.47 -15.51 -1.75
N GLU A 46 -22.74 -16.50 -1.22
CA GLU A 46 -21.89 -17.37 -2.04
C GLU A 46 -22.74 -18.38 -2.82
N THR A 47 -22.79 -18.25 -4.15
CA THR A 47 -23.37 -19.25 -5.05
C THR A 47 -22.29 -19.87 -5.92
N VAL A 48 -22.51 -21.10 -6.39
CA VAL A 48 -21.62 -21.81 -7.33
C VAL A 48 -21.32 -20.95 -8.57
N THR A 49 -22.30 -20.13 -8.99
CA THR A 49 -22.22 -19.17 -10.09
C THR A 49 -21.28 -17.98 -9.82
N ASN A 50 -21.06 -17.57 -8.56
CA ASN A 50 -20.12 -16.49 -8.23
C ASN A 50 -18.66 -16.85 -8.57
N HIS A 51 -18.34 -18.14 -8.53
CA HIS A 51 -17.05 -18.72 -8.92
C HIS A 51 -17.00 -19.10 -10.40
N GLN A 52 -18.15 -19.21 -11.07
CA GLN A 52 -18.19 -19.45 -12.50
C GLN A 52 -17.77 -18.22 -13.31
N SER A 53 -17.13 -18.55 -14.42
CA SER A 53 -16.06 -17.79 -15.05
C SER A 53 -16.41 -16.37 -15.52
N ARG A 54 -15.33 -15.61 -15.75
CA ARG A 54 -15.25 -14.25 -16.30
C ARG A 54 -15.89 -14.07 -17.69
N LEU A 55 -16.44 -15.12 -18.31
CA LEU A 55 -16.89 -15.14 -19.70
C LEU A 55 -18.08 -14.22 -19.99
N ASN A 56 -18.98 -13.99 -19.02
CA ASN A 56 -20.22 -13.21 -19.24
C ASN A 56 -20.31 -11.93 -18.39
N LYS A 57 -19.19 -11.42 -17.86
CA LYS A 57 -19.21 -10.20 -17.03
C LYS A 57 -19.03 -8.97 -17.93
N THR A 58 -20.06 -8.14 -18.03
CA THR A 58 -19.98 -6.78 -18.58
C THR A 58 -18.81 -6.05 -17.92
N GLY A 59 -17.91 -5.46 -18.72
CA GLY A 59 -16.73 -4.78 -18.22
C GLY A 59 -17.10 -3.51 -17.47
N VAL A 60 -17.26 -3.60 -16.14
CA VAL A 60 -17.60 -2.43 -15.29
C VAL A 60 -16.47 -1.40 -15.22
N GLY A 61 -15.27 -1.75 -15.70
CA GLY A 61 -14.11 -0.85 -15.75
C GLY A 61 -13.36 -0.76 -14.42
N HIS A 62 -12.48 0.23 -14.33
CA HIS A 62 -11.58 0.44 -13.20
C HIS A 62 -11.52 1.91 -12.81
N ASP A 63 -11.32 2.14 -11.52
CA ASP A 63 -10.93 3.44 -10.99
C ASP A 63 -9.44 3.42 -10.65
N HIS A 64 -8.80 4.57 -10.80
CA HIS A 64 -7.39 4.75 -10.53
C HIS A 64 -7.21 5.83 -9.49
N VAL A 65 -6.36 5.56 -8.51
CA VAL A 65 -6.01 6.51 -7.45
C VAL A 65 -4.49 6.61 -7.41
N GLN A 66 -3.97 7.83 -7.42
CA GLN A 66 -2.54 8.10 -7.36
C GLN A 66 -2.24 8.97 -6.13
N PRO A 67 -2.10 8.35 -4.94
CA PRO A 67 -1.72 9.10 -3.76
C PRO A 67 -0.23 9.47 -3.84
N LEU A 68 0.07 10.71 -3.44
CA LEU A 68 1.41 11.19 -3.20
C LEU A 68 1.50 11.59 -1.73
N VAL A 69 2.47 11.03 -1.01
CA VAL A 69 2.59 11.28 0.43
C VAL A 69 4.05 11.55 0.78
N ASP A 70 4.28 12.63 1.51
CA ASP A 70 5.59 12.93 2.10
C ASP A 70 5.99 11.85 3.12
N ASN A 71 7.17 11.27 2.96
CA ASN A 71 7.61 10.14 3.77
C ASN A 71 8.00 10.56 5.19
N TYR A 72 8.46 11.80 5.39
CA TYR A 72 8.83 12.30 6.71
C TYR A 72 7.60 12.55 7.59
N SER A 73 6.50 13.00 7.00
CA SER A 73 5.22 13.22 7.70
C SER A 73 4.47 11.93 8.04
N ARG A 74 4.90 10.77 7.54
CA ARG A 74 4.34 9.45 7.91
C ARG A 74 4.93 9.01 9.25
N LEU A 75 4.46 9.60 10.33
CA LEU A 75 4.85 9.18 11.67
C LEU A 75 4.29 7.78 11.97
N PRO A 76 5.13 6.82 12.39
CA PRO A 76 4.64 5.71 13.21
C PRO A 76 4.03 6.31 14.49
N PRO A 77 2.93 5.73 15.02
CA PRO A 77 2.25 6.26 16.21
C PRO A 77 3.13 6.40 17.47
N ASP A 78 4.32 5.79 17.46
CA ASP A 78 5.23 5.60 18.59
C ASP A 78 6.60 6.31 18.45
N GLN A 79 6.84 7.10 17.40
CA GLN A 79 8.10 7.85 17.26
C GLN A 79 7.91 9.35 17.52
N PRO A 80 8.64 9.97 18.47
CA PRO A 80 8.59 11.41 18.66
C PRO A 80 9.16 12.12 17.43
N PRO A 81 8.68 13.35 17.10
CA PRO A 81 9.25 14.12 16.01
C PRO A 81 10.75 14.31 16.26
N VAL A 82 11.59 13.98 15.27
CA VAL A 82 13.04 14.18 15.36
C VAL A 82 13.34 15.68 15.30
N THR A 83 13.25 16.35 16.44
CA THR A 83 13.76 17.71 16.59
C THR A 83 15.27 17.65 16.78
N ASN A 84 16.03 17.94 15.72
CA ASN A 84 17.43 18.30 15.87
C ASN A 84 17.50 19.66 16.59
N VAL A 85 17.68 19.63 17.91
CA VAL A 85 18.13 20.81 18.67
C VAL A 85 19.62 20.98 18.34
N MET A 86 19.91 21.82 17.36
CA MET A 86 21.24 22.41 17.20
C MET A 86 21.46 23.35 18.38
N ALA A 87 22.08 22.87 19.46
CA ALA A 87 22.62 23.74 20.49
C ALA A 87 23.74 24.56 19.85
N GLY A 88 23.46 25.83 19.58
CA GLY A 88 24.47 26.80 19.18
C GLY A 88 25.45 26.99 20.34
N TYR A 89 26.74 26.80 20.07
CA TYR A 89 27.78 27.44 20.85
C TYR A 89 28.07 28.80 20.21
N THR A 90 27.88 29.87 20.96
CA THR A 90 28.66 31.10 20.87
C THR A 90 28.73 31.71 22.26
#